data_AF-A0A3D2SZ31-F1
#
_entry.id   AF-A0A3D2SZ31-F1
#
_cell.length_a   1.000
_cell.length_b   1.000
_cell.length_c   1.000
_cell.angle_alpha   90.00
_cell.angle_beta   90.00
_cell.angle_gamma   90.00
#
_symmetry.space_group_name_H-M   'P 1'
#
loop_
_entity.id
_entity.type
_entity.pdbx_description
1 polymer ?
#
loop_
_entity_poly.entity_id
_entity_poly.type
_entity_poly.pdbx_seq_one_letter_code
_entity_poly.pdbx_strand_id
1 'polypeptide(L)'
;MASLVGSAVLSVRPMSDSLIAGLDQTQLLGLYHSLVLTRAAEERLEILQKQGHVTGEIYRSLGQEAGATGAAFALNRQTDGTGDFLAPTVQAAGALFLFGGELVDFFRQYMGRATGPTEGKEANIHWVDFQK
;
A
#
# COMPACT_ATOMS: atom_id res chain seq x y z
N MET A 1 -2.54 51.77 -13.74
CA MET A 1 -2.27 51.31 -12.35
C MET A 1 -3.24 50.19 -12.05
N ALA A 2 -2.71 48.98 -11.91
CA ALA A 2 -3.45 47.71 -11.85
C ALA A 2 -4.21 47.53 -10.52
N SER A 3 -5.32 46.81 -10.56
CA SER A 3 -5.71 45.90 -9.48
C SER A 3 -6.62 44.81 -10.02
N LEU A 4 -5.98 43.73 -10.48
CA LEU A 4 -6.60 42.42 -10.68
C LEU A 4 -6.39 41.65 -9.37
N VAL A 5 -7.41 41.60 -8.53
CA VAL A 5 -7.49 40.59 -7.46
C VAL A 5 -8.81 39.86 -7.63
N GLY A 6 -8.87 39.02 -8.65
CA GLY A 6 -9.87 37.96 -8.72
C GLY A 6 -9.53 36.93 -7.66
N SER A 7 -10.33 36.90 -6.58
CA SER A 7 -10.30 35.82 -5.60
C SER A 7 -10.63 34.52 -6.34
N ALA A 8 -9.61 33.72 -6.63
CA ALA A 8 -9.77 32.34 -7.05
C ALA A 8 -10.24 31.53 -5.84
N VAL A 9 -11.51 31.70 -5.48
CA VAL A 9 -12.23 30.70 -4.70
C VAL A 9 -12.20 29.45 -5.55
N LEU A 10 -11.40 28.46 -5.16
CA LEU A 10 -11.49 27.11 -5.70
C LEU A 10 -12.96 26.71 -5.60
N SER A 11 -13.64 26.71 -6.75
CA SER A 11 -14.98 26.16 -6.87
C SER A 11 -14.85 24.66 -6.66
N VAL A 12 -14.95 24.24 -5.39
CA VAL A 12 -15.19 22.84 -5.05
C VAL A 12 -16.59 22.54 -5.55
N ARG A 13 -16.68 22.09 -6.81
CA ARG A 13 -17.93 21.57 -7.36
C ARG A 13 -18.37 20.41 -6.44
N PRO A 14 -19.66 20.30 -6.09
CA PRO A 14 -20.15 19.09 -5.42
C PRO A 14 -19.89 17.91 -6.36
N MET A 15 -18.91 17.10 -5.97
CA MET A 15 -18.47 15.89 -6.67
C MET A 15 -19.57 14.84 -6.50
N SER A 16 -20.12 14.35 -7.60
CA SER A 16 -21.21 13.36 -7.63
C SER A 16 -20.89 12.10 -6.83
N ASP A 17 -21.90 11.47 -6.21
CA ASP A 17 -21.79 10.29 -5.32
C ASP A 17 -21.10 9.04 -5.92
N SER A 18 -20.86 9.00 -7.23
CA SER A 18 -20.00 8.01 -7.89
C SER A 18 -19.03 8.76 -8.80
N LEU A 19 -17.75 8.78 -8.41
CA LEU A 19 -16.74 9.61 -9.06
C LEU A 19 -16.06 8.90 -10.23
N ILE A 20 -15.73 7.61 -10.09
CA ILE A 20 -15.09 6.77 -11.11
C ILE A 20 -15.44 5.30 -10.82
N ALA A 21 -15.87 4.53 -11.84
CA ALA A 21 -16.09 3.08 -11.75
C ALA A 21 -17.00 2.60 -10.60
N GLY A 22 -17.96 3.43 -10.15
CA GLY A 22 -18.85 3.10 -9.03
C GLY A 22 -18.20 3.21 -7.65
N LEU A 23 -16.99 3.80 -7.56
CA LEU A 23 -16.32 4.05 -6.30
C LEU A 23 -16.71 5.42 -5.73
N ASP A 24 -16.98 5.43 -4.42
CA ASP A 24 -17.20 6.66 -3.66
C ASP A 24 -15.87 7.38 -3.36
N GLN A 25 -15.98 8.60 -2.81
CA GLN A 25 -14.80 9.42 -2.50
C GLN A 25 -13.87 8.76 -1.47
N THR A 26 -14.43 8.09 -0.46
CA THR A 26 -13.66 7.41 0.60
C THR A 26 -12.85 6.26 0.02
N GLN A 27 -13.46 5.48 -0.87
CA GLN A 27 -12.83 4.37 -1.58
C GLN A 27 -11.70 4.87 -2.49
N LEU A 28 -11.92 5.95 -3.24
CA LEU A 28 -10.89 6.56 -4.09
C LEU A 28 -9.72 7.10 -3.28
N LEU A 29 -9.97 7.75 -2.14
CA LEU A 29 -8.93 8.21 -1.23
C LEU A 29 -8.17 7.03 -0.60
N GLY A 30 -8.86 5.96 -0.24
CA GLY A 30 -8.25 4.73 0.27
C GLY A 30 -7.31 4.10 -0.76
N LEU A 31 -7.76 3.98 -2.02
CA LEU A 31 -6.93 3.51 -3.13
C LEU A 31 -5.71 4.40 -3.32
N TYR A 32 -5.90 5.72 -3.43
CA TYR A 32 -4.81 6.67 -3.61
C TYR A 32 -3.79 6.57 -2.48
N HIS A 33 -4.26 6.51 -1.23
CA HIS A 33 -3.41 6.33 -0.06
C HIS A 33 -2.59 5.04 -0.18
N SER A 34 -3.20 3.91 -0.54
CA SER A 34 -2.48 2.63 -0.70
C SER A 34 -1.41 2.67 -1.79
N LEU A 35 -1.66 3.35 -2.91
CA LEU A 35 -0.65 3.53 -3.96
C LEU A 35 0.55 4.34 -3.46
N VAL A 36 0.30 5.45 -2.77
CA VAL A 36 1.35 6.32 -2.22
C VAL A 36 2.11 5.62 -1.08
N LEU A 37 1.40 4.88 -0.23
CA LEU A 37 1.99 4.09 0.84
C LEU A 37 2.96 3.04 0.29
N THR A 38 2.55 2.33 -0.76
CA THR A 38 3.36 1.31 -1.44
C THR A 38 4.65 1.92 -1.99
N ARG A 39 4.52 3.00 -2.78
CA ARG A 39 5.65 3.79 -3.29
C ARG A 39 6.63 4.17 -2.18
N ALA A 40 6.11 4.82 -1.14
CA ALA A 40 6.92 5.37 -0.06
C ALA A 40 7.63 4.27 0.74
N ALA A 41 6.95 3.15 1.01
CA ALA A 41 7.52 2.02 1.73
C ALA A 41 8.68 1.39 0.95
N GLU A 42 8.49 1.15 -0.35
CA GLU A 42 9.50 0.56 -1.22
C GLU A 42 10.69 1.48 -1.51
N GLU A 43 10.45 2.79 -1.70
CA GLU A 43 11.52 3.79 -1.80
C GLU A 43 12.33 3.86 -0.50
N ARG A 44 11.66 3.83 0.65
CA ARG A 44 12.36 3.79 1.94
C ARG A 44 13.17 2.51 2.10
N LEU A 45 12.63 1.38 1.67
CA LEU A 45 13.29 0.08 1.68
C LEU A 45 14.58 0.11 0.84
N GLU A 46 14.54 0.71 -0.34
CA GLU A 46 15.73 0.89 -1.19
C GLU A 46 16.82 1.70 -0.48
N ILE A 47 16.45 2.78 0.19
CA ILE A 47 17.40 3.59 0.97
C ILE A 47 18.03 2.75 2.09
N LEU A 48 17.24 1.96 2.81
CA LEU A 48 17.73 1.08 3.88
C LEU A 48 18.65 -0.02 3.34
N GLN A 49 18.36 -0.58 2.16
CA GLN A 49 19.24 -1.54 1.50
C GLN A 49 20.59 -0.91 1.13
N LYS A 50 20.58 0.30 0.55
CA LYS A 50 21.79 1.08 0.24
C LYS A 50 22.61 1.45 1.48
N GLN A 51 21.97 1.55 2.64
CA GLN A 51 22.61 1.78 3.94
C GLN A 51 23.14 0.48 4.61
N GLY A 52 22.92 -0.68 3.99
CA GLY A 52 23.34 -1.98 4.55
C GLY A 52 22.43 -2.50 5.67
N HIS A 53 21.25 -1.91 5.86
CA HIS A 53 20.29 -2.35 6.88
C HIS A 53 19.40 -3.52 6.45
N VAL A 54 19.33 -3.78 5.15
CA VAL A 54 18.60 -4.89 4.54
C VAL A 54 19.60 -5.73 3.79
N THR A 55 19.63 -7.04 4.07
CA THR A 55 20.50 -8.00 3.39
C THR A 55 19.72 -8.75 2.31
N GLY A 56 20.37 -9.02 1.18
CA GLY A 56 19.76 -9.72 0.06
C GLY A 56 19.01 -8.80 -0.91
N GLU A 57 18.17 -9.41 -1.74
CA GLU A 57 17.41 -8.72 -2.78
C GLU A 57 16.16 -8.04 -2.22
N ILE A 58 15.80 -6.90 -2.82
CA ILE A 58 14.50 -6.27 -2.61
C ILE A 58 13.76 -6.28 -3.94
N TYR A 59 12.44 -6.46 -3.87
CA TYR A 59 11.56 -6.37 -5.02
C TYR A 59 10.65 -5.17 -4.84
N ARG A 60 10.52 -4.38 -5.91
CA ARG A 60 9.75 -3.14 -5.92
C ARG A 60 8.77 -3.16 -7.05
N SER A 61 7.60 -2.59 -6.81
CA SER A 61 6.52 -2.40 -7.76
C SER A 61 6.46 -0.96 -8.27
N LEU A 62 7.61 -0.28 -8.37
CA LEU A 62 7.68 1.11 -8.85
C LEU A 62 7.05 1.25 -10.24
N GLY A 63 6.01 2.08 -10.35
CA GLY A 63 5.22 2.25 -11.58
C GLY A 63 4.19 1.15 -11.84
N GLN A 64 4.13 0.12 -10.98
CA GLN A 64 3.20 -1.00 -11.00
C GLN A 64 2.36 -1.08 -9.73
N GLU A 65 2.35 -0.04 -8.90
CA GLU A 65 1.68 -0.05 -7.59
C GLU A 65 0.19 -0.36 -7.72
N ALA A 66 -0.42 0.07 -8.84
CA ALA A 66 -1.82 -0.15 -9.15
C ALA A 66 -2.19 -1.61 -9.44
N GLY A 67 -1.25 -2.45 -9.88
CA GLY A 67 -1.54 -3.83 -10.28
C GLY A 67 -2.06 -4.66 -9.11
N ALA A 68 -1.20 -4.88 -8.12
CA ALA A 68 -1.56 -5.66 -6.93
C ALA A 68 -2.55 -4.93 -6.02
N THR A 69 -2.38 -3.61 -5.84
CA THR A 69 -3.29 -2.79 -5.00
C THR A 69 -4.71 -2.79 -5.54
N GLY A 70 -4.88 -2.58 -6.85
CA GLY A 70 -6.20 -2.56 -7.48
C GLY A 70 -6.89 -3.92 -7.41
N ALA A 71 -6.16 -5.00 -7.68
CA ALA A 71 -6.68 -6.35 -7.56
C ALA A 71 -7.11 -6.65 -6.11
N ALA A 72 -6.27 -6.35 -5.12
CA ALA A 72 -6.57 -6.57 -3.71
C ALA A 72 -7.72 -5.69 -3.19
N PHE A 73 -7.90 -4.48 -3.75
CA PHE A 73 -8.98 -3.60 -3.34
C PHE A 73 -10.36 -4.19 -3.66
N ALA A 74 -10.47 -4.94 -4.76
CA ALA A 74 -11.70 -5.59 -5.20
C ALA A 74 -12.06 -6.85 -4.41
N LEU A 75 -11.14 -7.40 -3.62
CA LEU A 75 -11.37 -8.59 -2.80
C LEU A 75 -12.21 -8.28 -1.55
N ASN A 76 -13.04 -9.24 -1.15
CA ASN A 76 -13.79 -9.20 0.11
C ASN A 76 -12.84 -9.44 1.30
N ARG A 77 -12.64 -8.44 2.15
CA ARG A 77 -11.73 -8.52 3.31
C ARG A 77 -12.41 -8.92 4.62
N GLN A 78 -13.55 -9.63 4.56
CA GLN A 78 -14.23 -10.13 5.76
C GLN A 78 -13.42 -11.20 6.48
N THR A 79 -13.35 -11.11 7.81
CA THR A 79 -12.54 -12.01 8.66
C THR A 79 -13.36 -13.10 9.34
N ASP A 80 -14.66 -13.21 9.04
CA ASP A 80 -15.58 -14.21 9.60
C ASP A 80 -15.54 -15.57 8.88
N GLY A 81 -14.55 -15.77 8.01
CA GLY A 81 -14.39 -16.96 7.17
C GLY A 81 -15.11 -16.88 5.82
N THR A 82 -15.76 -15.76 5.49
CA THR A 82 -16.42 -15.54 4.19
C THR A 82 -15.66 -14.59 3.26
N GLY A 83 -14.52 -14.05 3.71
CA GLY A 83 -13.62 -13.23 2.91
C GLY A 83 -12.82 -14.02 1.88
N ASP A 84 -12.26 -13.28 0.93
CA ASP A 84 -11.32 -13.79 -0.06
C ASP A 84 -9.91 -13.90 0.55
N PHE A 85 -9.13 -14.86 0.06
CA PHE A 85 -7.73 -15.06 0.45
C PHE A 85 -6.78 -14.32 -0.49
N LEU A 86 -5.78 -13.65 0.09
CA LEU A 86 -4.68 -13.06 -0.67
C LEU A 86 -3.48 -14.02 -0.68
N ALA A 87 -3.01 -14.38 -1.87
CA ALA A 87 -1.74 -15.07 -2.09
C ALA A 87 -0.82 -14.17 -2.92
N PRO A 88 -0.11 -13.21 -2.29
CA PRO A 88 0.64 -12.19 -3.01
C PRO A 88 1.93 -12.76 -3.62
N THR A 89 2.31 -12.25 -4.79
CA THR A 89 3.65 -12.46 -5.36
C THR A 89 4.65 -11.49 -4.72
N VAL A 90 5.95 -11.66 -4.98
CA VAL A 90 7.04 -10.85 -4.38
C VAL A 90 6.97 -9.34 -4.64
N GLN A 91 6.16 -8.89 -5.61
CA GLN A 91 6.00 -7.46 -5.98
C GLN A 91 4.60 -6.93 -5.63
N ALA A 92 3.93 -7.51 -4.64
CA ALA A 92 2.55 -7.17 -4.27
C ALA A 92 2.43 -6.47 -2.90
N ALA A 93 3.41 -5.63 -2.52
CA ALA A 93 3.41 -4.93 -1.23
C ALA A 93 2.14 -4.10 -0.98
N GLY A 94 1.57 -3.48 -2.02
CA GLY A 94 0.32 -2.75 -1.90
C GLY A 94 -0.90 -3.62 -1.57
N ALA A 95 -0.93 -4.86 -2.05
CA ALA A 95 -1.96 -5.83 -1.67
C ALA A 95 -1.82 -6.23 -0.21
N LEU A 96 -0.58 -6.49 0.25
CA LEU A 96 -0.28 -6.80 1.64
C LEU A 96 -0.78 -5.69 2.59
N PHE A 97 -0.52 -4.41 2.28
CA PHE A 97 -0.97 -3.29 3.12
C PHE A 97 -2.50 -3.18 3.19
N LEU A 98 -3.21 -3.49 2.10
CA LEU A 98 -4.67 -3.53 2.10
C LEU A 98 -5.25 -4.68 2.92
N PHE A 99 -4.50 -5.77 3.06
CA PHE A 99 -4.88 -6.96 3.83
C PHE A 99 -4.33 -6.96 5.26
N GLY A 100 -4.12 -5.76 5.84
CA GLY A 100 -3.77 -5.64 7.26
C GLY A 100 -2.30 -5.90 7.58
N GLY A 101 -1.44 -6.00 6.56
CA GLY A 101 0.01 -5.98 6.73
C GLY A 101 0.48 -4.60 7.22
N GLU A 102 1.16 -4.56 8.36
CA GLU A 102 1.64 -3.32 8.96
C GLU A 102 2.98 -2.89 8.36
N LEU A 103 3.18 -1.57 8.18
CA LEU A 103 4.47 -1.02 7.71
C LEU A 103 5.65 -1.47 8.58
N VAL A 104 5.45 -1.50 9.89
CA VAL A 104 6.51 -1.89 10.83
C VAL A 104 6.94 -3.34 10.61
N ASP A 105 5.99 -4.22 10.32
CA ASP A 105 6.24 -5.63 10.08
C ASP A 105 6.89 -5.85 8.71
N PHE A 106 6.47 -5.09 7.71
CA PHE A 106 7.14 -5.03 6.41
C PHE A 106 8.64 -4.70 6.55
N PHE A 107 8.99 -3.65 7.29
CA PHE A 107 10.41 -3.32 7.48
C PHE A 107 11.13 -4.33 8.38
N ARG A 108 10.51 -4.81 9.45
CA ARG A 108 11.10 -5.83 10.33
C ARG A 108 11.42 -7.11 9.56
N GLN A 109 10.52 -7.52 8.67
CA GLN A 109 10.68 -8.68 7.82
C GLN A 109 11.87 -8.51 6.88
N TYR A 110 11.93 -7.40 6.13
CA TYR A 110 13.06 -7.12 5.23
C TYR A 110 14.40 -6.99 5.97
N MET A 111 14.39 -6.53 7.22
CA MET A 111 15.60 -6.38 8.03
C MET A 111 15.93 -7.64 8.86
N GLY A 112 15.21 -8.75 8.67
CA GLY A 112 15.45 -10.01 9.38
C GLY A 112 15.33 -9.90 10.91
N ARG A 113 14.40 -9.08 11.42
CA ARG A 113 14.24 -8.85 12.85
C ARG A 113 13.49 -10.01 13.52
N ALA A 114 13.93 -10.38 14.71
CA ALA A 114 13.26 -11.39 15.55
C ALA A 114 11.81 -11.01 15.91
N THR A 115 11.48 -9.71 15.87
CA THR A 115 10.12 -9.20 16.10
C THR A 115 9.29 -9.07 14.83
N GLY A 116 9.80 -9.52 13.68
CA GLY A 116 9.08 -9.56 12.41
C GLY A 116 8.19 -10.81 12.29
N PRO A 117 7.29 -10.83 11.28
CA PRO A 117 6.32 -11.92 11.07
C PRO A 117 6.92 -13.33 11.05
N THR A 118 8.12 -13.50 10.50
CA THR A 118 8.79 -14.81 10.43
C THR A 118 9.95 -14.96 11.41
N GLU A 119 10.05 -14.06 12.40
CA GLU A 119 11.11 -14.06 13.42
C GLU A 119 12.53 -13.99 12.81
N GLY A 120 12.66 -13.39 11.63
CA GLY A 120 13.93 -13.27 10.90
C GLY A 120 14.37 -14.54 10.16
N LYS A 121 13.51 -15.55 10.05
CA LYS A 121 13.80 -16.80 9.31
C LYS A 121 13.63 -16.68 7.80
N GLU A 122 12.98 -15.61 7.35
CA GLU A 122 12.66 -15.33 5.95
C GLU A 122 12.74 -13.82 5.71
N ALA A 123 12.85 -13.39 4.45
CA ALA A 123 12.83 -12.00 4.04
C ALA A 123 11.65 -11.73 3.06
N ASN A 124 11.56 -10.53 2.52
CA ASN A 124 10.51 -10.14 1.57
C ASN A 124 9.08 -10.21 2.14
N ILE A 125 8.08 -10.07 1.28
CA ILE A 125 6.66 -10.14 1.65
C ILE A 125 6.12 -11.58 1.79
N HIS A 126 6.99 -12.54 2.12
CA HIS A 126 6.67 -13.95 2.28
C HIS A 126 6.13 -14.27 3.67
N TRP A 127 5.02 -13.67 4.04
CA TRP A 127 4.26 -14.10 5.20
C TRP A 127 2.77 -13.98 4.94
N VAL A 128 2.01 -14.82 5.62
CA VAL A 128 0.55 -14.81 5.59
C VAL A 128 0.11 -14.72 7.05
N ASP A 129 -0.69 -13.72 7.35
CA ASP A 129 -1.41 -13.67 8.61
C ASP A 129 -2.73 -14.41 8.40
N PHE A 130 -2.95 -15.50 9.14
CA PHE A 130 -4.19 -16.28 9.08
C PHE A 130 -5.24 -15.80 10.08
N GLN A 131 -4.90 -14.81 10.92
CA GLN A 131 -5.78 -14.27 11.96
C GLN A 131 -6.42 -12.93 11.57
N LYS A 132 -5.95 -12.32 10.48
CA LYS A 132 -6.49 -11.11 9.88
C LYS A 132 -6.99 -11.40 8.48
#